data_AF-Q221X0-F1
#
_entry.id   AF-Q221X0-F1
#
_cell.length_a   1.000
_cell.length_b   1.000
_cell.length_c   1.000
_cell.angle_alpha   90.00
_cell.angle_beta   90.00
_cell.angle_gamma   90.00
#
_symmetry.space_group_name_H-M   'P 1'
#
loop_
_entity.id
_entity.type
_entity.pdbx_description
1 polymer ?
#
loop_
_entity_poly.entity_id
_entity_poly.type
_entity_poly.pdbx_seq_one_letter_code
_entity_poly.pdbx_strand_id
1 'polypeptide(L)'
;MECEATLYEILEVSPHASAQVIRAAYRCLAQCNHPDKNPGSAAASERQAQINFAYGVLSDPGKRRRDDQRMGAQQESDIERRGSDQAMPAHPKAMNDTPPVSRAFVFRPFK
;
A
#
# COMPACT_ATOMS: atom_id res chain seq x y z
N MET A 1 -16.44 11.49 15.22
CA MET A 1 -16.57 11.42 13.75
C MET A 1 -15.23 10.94 13.23
N GLU A 2 -15.06 9.77 12.63
CA GLU A 2 -15.98 8.69 12.28
C GLU A 2 -15.21 7.38 12.38
N CYS A 3 -15.90 6.34 12.85
CA CYS A 3 -15.38 4.99 12.99
C CYS A 3 -15.27 4.35 11.61
N GLU A 4 -14.20 4.64 10.88
CA GLU A 4 -13.79 3.87 9.72
C GLU A 4 -12.30 3.56 9.88
N ALA A 5 -11.99 2.59 10.76
CA ALA A 5 -10.73 1.87 10.59
C ALA A 5 -10.79 1.26 9.19
N THR A 6 -9.99 1.81 8.28
CA THR A 6 -10.18 1.57 6.85
C THR A 6 -9.97 0.09 6.56
N LEU A 7 -10.72 -0.48 5.62
CA LEU A 7 -10.53 -1.88 5.20
C LEU A 7 -9.06 -2.17 4.83
N TYR A 8 -8.36 -1.13 4.39
CA TYR A 8 -6.94 -1.09 4.11
C TYR A 8 -6.07 -1.23 5.38
N GLU A 9 -6.39 -0.54 6.47
CA GLU A 9 -5.71 -0.70 7.78
C GLU A 9 -5.89 -2.10 8.35
N ILE A 10 -7.08 -2.71 8.23
CA ILE A 10 -7.33 -4.09 8.70
C ILE A 10 -6.42 -5.10 8.00
N LEU A 11 -6.16 -4.87 6.71
CA LEU A 11 -5.26 -5.68 5.90
C LEU A 11 -3.80 -5.22 5.97
N GLU A 12 -3.50 -4.17 6.75
CA GLU A 12 -2.19 -3.52 6.85
C GLU A 12 -1.60 -3.14 5.48
N VAL A 13 -2.47 -2.72 4.56
CA VAL A 13 -2.10 -2.34 3.19
C VAL A 13 -2.35 -0.87 2.93
N SER A 14 -1.61 -0.33 1.97
CA SER A 14 -1.86 1.03 1.48
C SER A 14 -3.21 1.11 0.75
N PRO A 15 -3.94 2.25 0.82
CA PRO A 15 -5.12 2.50 0.01
C PRO A 15 -4.84 2.45 -1.50
N HIS A 16 -3.58 2.68 -1.90
CA HIS A 16 -3.14 2.57 -3.29
C HIS A 16 -2.66 1.15 -3.67
N ALA A 17 -2.83 0.16 -2.78
CA ALA A 17 -2.36 -1.20 -3.02
C ALA A 17 -3.12 -1.88 -4.18
N SER A 18 -2.39 -2.60 -5.03
CA SER A 18 -2.99 -3.39 -6.10
C SER A 18 -3.72 -4.60 -5.53
N ALA A 19 -4.68 -5.15 -6.30
CA ALA A 19 -5.42 -6.34 -5.88
C ALA A 19 -4.50 -7.55 -5.56
N GLN A 20 -3.33 -7.63 -6.21
CA GLN A 20 -2.34 -8.66 -5.91
C GLN A 20 -1.74 -8.49 -4.51
N VAL A 21 -1.44 -7.25 -4.11
CA VAL A 21 -0.91 -6.93 -2.78
C VAL A 21 -1.95 -7.24 -1.71
N ILE A 22 -3.21 -6.87 -1.94
CA ILE A 22 -4.33 -7.16 -1.03
C ILE A 22 -4.50 -8.67 -0.82
N ARG A 23 -4.43 -9.45 -1.90
CA ARG A 23 -4.49 -10.92 -1.84
C ARG A 23 -3.28 -11.53 -1.12
N ALA A 24 -2.09 -10.97 -1.31
CA ALA A 24 -0.88 -11.43 -0.62
C ALA A 24 -0.97 -11.14 0.90
N ALA A 25 -1.37 -9.93 1.28
CA ALA A 25 -1.56 -9.52 2.67
C ALA A 25 -2.61 -10.40 3.38
N TYR A 26 -3.76 -10.63 2.73
CA TYR A 26 -4.78 -11.55 3.22
C TYR A 26 -4.22 -12.94 3.56
N ARG A 27 -3.43 -13.53 2.65
CA ARG A 27 -2.85 -14.85 2.86
C ARG A 27 -1.87 -14.88 4.03
N CYS A 28 -1.03 -13.86 4.16
CA CYS A 28 -0.08 -13.75 5.27
C CYS A 28 -0.82 -13.61 6.60
N LEU A 29 -1.77 -12.68 6.70
CA LEU A 29 -2.53 -12.43 7.92
C LEU A 29 -3.41 -13.63 8.31
N ALA A 30 -3.98 -14.32 7.33
CA ALA A 30 -4.76 -15.53 7.56
C ALA A 30 -3.92 -16.69 8.11
N GLN A 31 -2.67 -16.81 7.67
CA GLN A 31 -1.74 -17.80 8.21
C GLN A 31 -1.24 -17.44 9.61
N CYS A 32 -1.07 -16.14 9.89
CA CYS A 32 -0.66 -15.65 11.21
C CYS A 32 -1.76 -15.84 12.26
N ASN A 33 -3.03 -15.62 11.90
CA ASN A 33 -4.17 -15.74 12.81
C ASN A 33 -4.91 -17.09 12.69
N HIS A 34 -4.33 -18.07 12.00
CA HIS A 34 -4.96 -19.38 11.79
C HIS A 34 -5.24 -20.09 13.13
N PRO A 35 -6.42 -20.73 13.31
CA PRO A 35 -6.80 -21.39 14.56
C PRO A 35 -5.88 -22.56 14.94
N ASP A 36 -5.25 -23.20 13.93
CA ASP A 36 -4.25 -24.27 14.15
C ASP A 36 -3.01 -23.78 14.90
N LYS A 37 -2.57 -22.54 14.65
CA LYS A 37 -1.41 -21.93 15.31
C LYS A 37 -1.78 -21.18 16.58
N ASN A 38 -3.03 -20.71 16.68
CA ASN A 38 -3.54 -19.93 17.81
C ASN A 38 -4.79 -20.58 18.42
N PRO A 39 -4.70 -21.82 18.92
CA PRO A 39 -5.85 -22.48 19.53
C PRO A 39 -6.31 -21.69 20.76
N GLY A 40 -7.58 -21.29 20.79
CA GLY A 40 -8.22 -20.65 21.95
C GLY A 40 -8.07 -19.13 22.07
N SER A 41 -7.46 -18.45 21.08
CA SER A 41 -7.38 -16.98 21.10
C SER A 41 -8.61 -16.34 20.45
N ALA A 42 -9.55 -15.84 21.27
CA ALA A 42 -10.71 -15.09 20.80
C ALA A 42 -10.31 -13.86 19.96
N ALA A 43 -9.22 -13.20 20.33
CA ALA A 43 -8.69 -12.05 19.60
C ALA A 43 -8.20 -12.41 18.19
N ALA A 44 -7.59 -13.59 18.00
CA ALA A 44 -7.18 -14.05 16.68
C ALA A 44 -8.39 -14.34 15.78
N SER A 45 -9.44 -14.94 16.36
CA SER A 45 -10.70 -15.20 15.64
C SER A 45 -11.39 -13.90 15.21
N GLU A 46 -11.44 -12.90 16.09
CA GLU A 46 -12.05 -11.60 15.79
C GLU A 46 -11.27 -10.86 14.69
N ARG A 47 -9.93 -10.83 14.79
CA ARG A 47 -9.08 -10.28 13.71
C ARG A 47 -9.26 -11.03 12.40
N GLN A 48 -9.32 -12.35 12.43
CA GLN A 48 -9.53 -13.15 11.22
C GLN A 48 -10.86 -12.84 10.54
N ALA A 49 -11.92 -12.62 11.33
CA ALA A 49 -13.23 -12.22 10.82
C ALA A 49 -13.16 -10.84 10.14
N GLN A 50 -12.46 -9.87 10.75
CA GLN A 50 -12.25 -8.54 10.17
C GLN A 50 -11.46 -8.62 8.85
N ILE A 51 -10.38 -9.41 8.80
CA ILE A 51 -9.56 -9.63 7.60
C ILE A 51 -10.40 -10.24 6.46
N ASN A 52 -11.23 -11.24 6.77
CA ASN A 52 -12.13 -11.86 5.79
C ASN A 52 -13.15 -10.87 5.24
N PHE A 53 -13.73 -10.04 6.12
CA PHE A 53 -14.67 -9.00 5.72
C PHE A 53 -14.02 -7.98 4.80
N ALA A 54 -12.85 -7.46 5.17
CA ALA A 54 -12.12 -6.48 4.37
C ALA A 54 -11.73 -7.02 2.99
N TYR A 55 -11.22 -8.26 2.93
CA TYR A 55 -10.91 -8.90 1.67
C TYR A 55 -12.15 -9.08 0.78
N GLY A 56 -13.32 -9.42 1.35
CA GLY A 56 -14.57 -9.58 0.60
C GLY A 56 -15.11 -8.29 -0.03
N VAL A 57 -14.71 -7.13 0.48
CA VAL A 57 -15.03 -5.83 -0.12
C VAL A 57 -13.97 -5.42 -1.14
N LEU A 58 -12.69 -5.51 -0.79
CA LEU A 58 -11.60 -5.05 -1.66
C LEU A 58 -11.25 -6.00 -2.82
N SER A 59 -11.61 -7.29 -2.72
CA SER A 59 -11.39 -8.26 -3.78
C SER A 59 -12.33 -8.09 -4.96
N ASP A 60 -13.49 -7.43 -4.78
CA ASP A 60 -14.46 -7.20 -5.85
C ASP A 60 -14.17 -5.84 -6.51
N PRO A 61 -13.88 -5.79 -7.82
CA PRO A 61 -13.55 -4.55 -8.51
C PRO A 61 -14.71 -3.54 -8.52
N GLY A 62 -15.96 -3.99 -8.45
CA GLY A 62 -17.15 -3.13 -8.41
C GLY A 62 -17.41 -2.54 -7.02
N LYS A 63 -17.03 -3.24 -5.95
CA LYS A 63 -17.02 -2.69 -4.58
C LYS A 63 -15.84 -1.74 -4.38
N ARG A 64 -14.64 -2.15 -4.80
CA ARG A 64 -13.44 -1.30 -4.78
C ARG A 64 -13.66 0.03 -5.49
N ARG A 65 -14.30 0.03 -6.67
CA ARG A 65 -14.58 1.27 -7.40
C ARG A 65 -15.48 2.23 -6.63
N ARG A 66 -16.41 1.75 -5.80
CA ARG A 66 -17.29 2.59 -4.96
C ARG A 66 -16.52 3.22 -3.81
N ASP A 67 -15.61 2.48 -3.19
CA ASP A 67 -14.73 3.00 -2.14
C ASP A 67 -13.70 3.97 -2.71
N ASP A 68 -13.08 3.64 -3.84
CA ASP A 68 -12.14 4.52 -4.55
C ASP A 68 -12.83 5.81 -5.03
N GLN A 69 -14.11 5.77 -5.41
CA GLN A 69 -14.90 6.96 -5.74
C GLN A 69 -15.20 7.84 -4.52
N ARG A 70 -15.43 7.24 -3.34
CA ARG A 70 -15.58 7.98 -2.08
C ARG A 70 -14.29 8.69 -1.69
N MET A 71 -13.14 8.04 -1.88
CA MET A 71 -11.83 8.61 -1.56
C MET A 71 -11.30 9.59 -2.61
N GLY A 72 -11.52 9.32 -3.90
CA GLY A 72 -11.06 10.16 -5.01
C GLY A 72 -11.73 11.54 -5.05
N ALA A 73 -12.95 11.68 -4.53
CA ALA A 73 -13.63 12.96 -4.39
C ALA A 73 -12.94 13.93 -3.41
N GLN A 74 -11.95 13.47 -2.63
CA GLN A 74 -11.18 14.31 -1.71
C GLN A 74 -9.85 14.82 -2.28
N GLN A 75 -9.46 14.40 -3.50
CA GLN A 75 -8.14 14.75 -4.08
C GLN A 75 -8.15 15.93 -5.04
N GLU A 76 -9.30 16.53 -5.34
CA GLU A 76 -9.40 17.64 -6.30
C GLU A 76 -9.25 19.05 -5.68
N SER A 77 -8.99 19.21 -4.38
CA SER A 77 -8.88 20.55 -3.77
C SER A 77 -7.47 21.15 -3.68
N ASP A 78 -6.40 20.42 -4.05
CA ASP A 78 -5.01 20.88 -3.84
C ASP A 78 -4.20 21.21 -5.11
N ILE A 79 -4.75 21.03 -6.32
CA ILE A 79 -3.98 21.25 -7.57
C ILE A 79 -4.20 22.66 -8.18
N GLU A 80 -5.25 23.40 -7.81
CA GLU A 80 -5.61 24.68 -8.46
C GLU A 80 -5.18 25.97 -7.74
N ARG A 81 -4.00 26.03 -7.09
CA ARG A 81 -3.47 27.30 -6.53
C ARG A 81 -1.96 27.57 -6.68
N ARG A 82 -1.25 26.87 -7.57
CA ARG A 82 0.20 27.13 -7.76
C ARG A 82 0.63 27.18 -9.22
N GLY A 83 -0.10 27.94 -10.02
CA GLY A 83 0.15 28.10 -11.45
C GLY A 83 -0.12 29.52 -11.96
N SER A 84 0.30 30.54 -11.22
CA SER A 84 0.39 31.91 -11.74
C SER A 84 1.79 32.43 -11.45
N ASP A 85 2.52 32.74 -12.52
CA ASP A 85 3.80 33.46 -12.54
C ASP A 85 5.07 32.69 -12.11
N GLN A 86 5.81 32.11 -13.07
CA GLN A 86 7.18 32.57 -13.36
C GLN A 86 7.82 31.83 -14.55
N ALA A 87 8.59 32.62 -15.31
CA ALA A 87 9.21 32.35 -16.59
C ALA A 87 10.26 31.22 -16.60
N MET A 88 10.34 30.55 -17.74
CA MET A 88 11.47 29.70 -18.15
C MET A 88 12.76 30.54 -18.30
N PRO A 89 13.93 29.95 -18.03
CA PRO A 89 15.03 30.10 -18.97
C PRO A 89 15.54 28.76 -19.50
N ALA A 90 15.68 28.73 -20.83
CA ALA A 90 16.21 27.65 -21.63
C ALA A 90 17.61 27.21 -21.16
N HIS A 91 17.78 25.91 -20.90
CA HIS A 91 19.09 25.28 -20.76
C HIS A 91 19.37 24.43 -22.01
N PRO A 92 20.50 24.61 -22.71
CA PRO A 92 20.86 23.80 -23.88
C PRO A 92 21.39 22.43 -23.46
N LYS A 93 21.12 21.43 -24.31
CA LYS A 93 21.63 20.04 -24.23
C LYS A 93 23.16 19.98 -24.09
N ALA A 94 23.66 19.13 -23.18
CA ALA A 94 25.02 18.60 -23.23
C ALA A 94 25.14 17.22 -22.53
N MET A 95 25.15 16.17 -23.37
CA MET A 95 26.07 15.01 -23.42
C MET A 95 26.53 14.24 -22.16
N ASN A 96 26.05 12.98 -22.09
CA ASN A 96 26.77 11.69 -22.07
C ASN A 96 27.98 11.36 -21.15
N ASP A 97 27.90 10.12 -20.64
CA ASP A 97 28.95 9.13 -20.29
C ASP A 97 29.67 9.17 -18.93
N THR A 98 29.14 8.42 -17.95
CA THR A 98 29.96 7.52 -17.08
C THR A 98 29.10 6.52 -16.27
N PRO A 99 29.33 5.18 -16.37
CA PRO A 99 28.77 4.17 -15.46
C PRO A 99 29.82 3.66 -14.44
N PRO A 100 29.54 2.59 -13.66
CA PRO A 100 29.03 2.56 -12.30
C PRO A 100 30.12 2.30 -11.23
N VAL A 101 29.96 2.80 -10.00
CA VAL A 101 30.87 2.44 -8.89
C VAL A 101 30.34 1.24 -8.13
N SER A 102 30.94 0.08 -8.41
CA SER A 102 30.78 -1.18 -7.68
C SER A 102 31.27 -1.05 -6.24
N ARG A 103 30.35 -1.14 -5.27
CA ARG A 103 30.71 -1.25 -3.85
C ARG A 103 31.06 -2.72 -3.55
N ALA A 104 32.35 -3.03 -3.49
CA ALA A 104 32.83 -4.35 -3.13
C ALA A 104 32.37 -4.72 -1.70
N PHE A 105 31.44 -5.67 -1.59
CA PHE A 105 31.17 -6.39 -0.36
C PHE A 105 32.32 -7.38 -0.13
N VAL A 106 33.21 -7.06 0.79
CA VAL A 106 34.23 -7.99 1.27
C VAL A 106 33.56 -8.95 2.26
N PHE A 107 33.44 -10.21 1.87
CA PHE A 107 32.99 -11.31 2.72
C PHE A 107 34.14 -11.74 3.63
N ARG A 108 33.96 -11.60 4.95
CA ARG A 108 34.95 -11.99 5.96
C ARG A 108 34.52 -13.34 6.55
N PRO A 109 35.27 -14.44 6.32
CA PRO A 109 34.90 -15.75 6.84
C PRO A 109 35.19 -15.88 8.34
N PHE A 110 34.29 -16.58 9.03
CA PHE A 110 34.39 -17.00 10.43
C PHE A 110 35.47 -18.07 10.62
N LYS A 111 36.19 -18.00 11.75
CA LYS A 111 36.94 -19.10 12.34
C LYS A 111 36.66 -19.15 13.83
#